data_AF-A0A0F9T1E6-F1
#
_entry.id   AF-A0A0F9T1E6-F1
#
_cell.length_a   1.000
_cell.length_b   1.000
_cell.length_c   1.000
_cell.angle_alpha   90.00
_cell.angle_beta   90.00
_cell.angle_gamma   90.00
#
_symmetry.space_group_name_H-M   'P 1'
#
loop_
_entity.id
_entity.type
_entity.pdbx_description
1 polymer ?
#
loop_
_entity_poly.entity_id
_entity_poly.type
_entity_poly.pdbx_seq_one_letter_code
_entity_poly.pdbx_strand_id
1 'polypeptide(L)' 'MTSNFKHLGPLLEEARTAEICVICNNFIYKRVYYDENSEKKRKIVFVCKNCLDKD' A
#
# COMPACT_ATOMS: atom_id res chain seq x y z
N MET A 1 14.84 -1.51 -2.04
CA MET A 1 13.87 -2.62 -2.06
C MET A 1 12.64 -2.09 -2.77
N THR A 2 12.53 -2.39 -4.06
CA THR A 2 11.48 -1.92 -4.97
C THR A 2 10.15 -2.56 -4.59
N SER A 3 9.21 -1.75 -4.09
CA SER A 3 7.88 -2.25 -3.75
C SER A 3 7.03 -2.27 -5.01
N ASN A 4 7.20 -3.33 -5.81
CA ASN A 4 6.51 -3.56 -7.08
C ASN A 4 4.98 -3.67 -6.92
N PHE A 5 4.27 -2.55 -6.84
CA PHE A 5 2.80 -2.51 -6.82
C PHE A 5 2.16 -2.60 -8.22
N LYS A 6 2.97 -2.62 -9.29
CA LYS A 6 2.49 -2.64 -10.69
C LYS A 6 1.65 -3.87 -11.04
N HIS A 7 1.79 -4.96 -10.29
CA HIS A 7 1.01 -6.19 -10.48
C HIS A 7 -0.32 -6.18 -9.72
N LEU A 8 -0.54 -5.19 -8.86
CA LEU A 8 -1.80 -5.04 -8.13
C LEU A 8 -2.82 -4.35 -9.04
N GLY A 9 -4.06 -4.83 -8.98
CA GLY A 9 -5.19 -4.24 -9.68
C GLY A 9 -5.62 -2.89 -9.08
N PRO A 10 -6.84 -2.42 -9.38
CA PRO A 10 -7.32 -1.14 -8.86
C PRO A 10 -7.29 -1.07 -7.33
N LEU A 11 -7.00 0.13 -6.81
CA LEU A 11 -7.14 0.43 -5.39
C LEU A 11 -8.63 0.40 -5.02
N LEU A 12 -8.98 -0.44 -4.06
CA LEU A 12 -10.35 -0.62 -3.55
C LEU A 12 -10.62 0.26 -2.33
N GLU A 13 -9.63 0.40 -1.44
CA GLU A 13 -9.78 1.14 -0.19
C GLU A 13 -8.45 1.77 0.24
N GLU A 14 -8.50 2.97 0.83
CA GLU A 14 -7.38 3.64 1.48
C GLU A 14 -7.81 4.15 2.86
N ALA A 15 -7.05 3.81 3.90
CA ALA A 15 -7.25 4.31 5.25
C ALA A 15 -5.92 4.74 5.87
N ARG A 16 -5.90 5.91 6.50
CA ARG A 16 -4.72 6.38 7.26
C ARG A 16 -4.61 5.58 8.57
N THR A 17 -3.43 5.05 8.87
CA THR A 17 -3.16 4.41 10.16
C THR A 17 -2.61 5.43 11.17
N ALA A 18 -2.55 5.06 12.45
CA ALA A 18 -1.89 5.87 13.46
C ALA A 18 -0.34 5.74 13.42
N GLU A 19 0.19 4.89 12.54
CA GLU A 19 1.61 4.61 12.47
C GLU A 19 2.36 5.57 11.55
N ILE A 20 3.62 5.81 11.88
CA ILE A 20 4.52 6.68 11.13
C ILE A 20 5.61 5.84 10.47
N CYS A 21 5.88 6.13 9.20
CA CYS A 21 6.96 5.51 8.46
C CYS A 21 8.32 5.94 8.99
N VAL A 22 9.11 4.97 9.45
CA VAL A 22 10.45 5.20 10.02
C VAL A 22 11.46 5.79 9.03
N ILE A 23 11.21 5.69 7.72
CA ILE A 23 12.14 6.15 6.68
C ILE A 23 12.01 7.64 6.41
N CYS A 24 10.78 8.16 6.40
CA CYS A 24 10.50 9.54 5.97
C CYS A 24 9.54 10.31 6.88
N ASN A 25 9.27 9.78 8.09
CA ASN A 25 8.41 10.38 9.11
C ASN A 25 7.03 10.81 8.61
N ASN A 26 6.45 10.09 7.64
CA ASN A 26 5.11 10.32 7.10
C ASN A 26 4.12 9.26 7.59
N PHE A 27 2.83 9.59 7.60
CA PHE A 27 1.77 8.65 7.95
C PHE A 27 1.76 7.43 7.02
N ILE A 28 1.64 6.25 7.62
CA ILE A 28 1.40 5.00 6.89
C ILE A 28 -0.09 4.93 6.52
N TYR A 29 -0.35 4.47 5.31
CA TYR A 29 -1.70 4.20 4.83
C TYR A 29 -1.87 2.70 4.63
N LYS A 30 -2.98 2.18 5.13
CA LYS A 30 -3.49 0.86 4.77
C LYS A 30 -4.22 1.01 3.43
N ARG A 31 -3.68 0.40 2.40
CA ARG A 31 -4.24 0.38 1.05
C ARG A 31 -4.66 -1.04 0.70
N VAL A 32 -5.89 -1.20 0.24
CA VAL A 32 -6.43 -2.48 -0.19
C VAL A 32 -6.55 -2.44 -1.70
N TYR A 33 -5.83 -3.31 -2.39
CA TYR A 33 -5.86 -3.44 -3.84
C TYR A 33 -6.63 -4.69 -4.23
N TYR A 34 -7.22 -4.68 -5.43
CA TYR A 34 -7.70 -5.90 -6.07
C TYR A 34 -6.51 -6.77 -6.47
N ASP A 35 -6.57 -8.05 -6.17
CA ASP A 35 -5.55 -9.02 -6.54
C ASP A 35 -6.24 -10.32 -6.95
N GLU A 36 -6.22 -10.64 -8.24
CA GLU A 36 -6.95 -11.80 -8.77
C GLU A 36 -6.40 -13.14 -8.24
N ASN A 37 -5.12 -13.15 -7.84
CA ASN A 37 -4.44 -14.33 -7.32
C ASN A 37 -4.69 -14.59 -5.82
N SER A 38 -5.35 -13.68 -5.12
CA SER A 38 -5.69 -13.79 -3.70
C SER A 38 -7.04 -14.49 -3.52
N GLU A 39 -7.16 -15.40 -2.55
CA GLU A 39 -8.44 -16.06 -2.22
C GLU A 39 -9.58 -15.06 -1.95
N LYS A 40 -9.23 -13.90 -1.35
CA LYS A 40 -10.20 -12.85 -1.02
C LYS A 40 -10.33 -11.80 -2.12
N LYS A 41 -9.66 -12.02 -3.26
CA LYS A 41 -9.49 -11.05 -4.36
C LYS A 41 -8.96 -9.69 -3.92
N ARG A 42 -8.20 -9.68 -2.82
CA ARG A 42 -7.75 -8.47 -2.13
C ARG A 42 -6.33 -8.64 -1.61
N LYS A 43 -5.52 -7.61 -1.78
CA LYS A 43 -4.19 -7.49 -1.17
C LYS A 43 -4.13 -6.24 -0.30
N ILE A 44 -3.73 -6.41 0.95
CA ILE A 44 -3.55 -5.31 1.89
C ILE A 44 -2.07 -4.93 1.90
N VAL A 45 -1.79 -3.64 1.74
CA VAL A 45 -0.46 -3.04 1.74
C VAL A 45 -0.45 -1.93 2.78
N PHE A 46 0.62 -1.88 3.57
CA PHE A 46 0.89 -0.77 4.49
C PHE A 46 2.08 0.01 3.95
N VAL A 47 1.83 1.22 3.45
CA VAL A 47 2.88 2.03 2.83
C VAL A 47 2.60 3.51 3.00
N CYS A 48 3.66 4.30 3.12
CA CYS A 48 3.57 5.75 3.20
C CYS A 48 3.50 6.37 1.80
N LYS A 49 2.80 7.49 1.61
CA LYS A 49 2.65 8.13 0.28
C LYS A 49 4.00 8.52 -0.34
N ASN A 50 4.91 9.08 0.46
CA ASN A 50 6.25 9.43 -0.04
C ASN A 50 7.12 8.23 -0.43
N CYS A 51 6.89 7.08 0.22
CA CYS A 51 7.60 5.84 -0.04
C CYS A 51 7.07 5.19 -1.32
N LEU A 52 5.77 5.38 -1.57
CA LEU A 52 5.08 4.90 -2.74
C LEU A 52 5.45 5.72 -3.99
N ASP A 53 5.54 7.05 -3.86
CA ASP A 53 5.82 7.95 -5.00
C ASP A 53 7.27 7.88 -5.49
N LYS A 54 8.17 7.37 -4.63
CA LYS A 54 9.59 7.15 -4.98
C LYS A 54 9.85 5.81 -5.69
N ASP A 55 8.82 5.01 -5.98
CA ASP A 55 8.88 3.71 -6.68
C ASP A 55 8.23 3.82 -8.08
#